data_AF-A0A924MKQ8-F1
#
_entry.id   AF-A0A924MKQ8-F1
#
_cell.length_a   1.000
_cell.length_b   1.000
_cell.length_c   1.000
_cell.angle_alpha   90.00
_cell.angle_beta   90.00
_cell.angle_gamma   90.00
#
_symmetry.space_group_name_H-M   'P 1'
#
loop_
_entity.id
_entity.type
_entity.pdbx_description
1 polymer ?
#
loop_
_entity_poly.entity_id
_entity_poly.type
_entity_poly.pdbx_seq_one_letter_code
_entity_poly.pdbx_strand_id
1 'polypeptide(L)'
;MSRGTNFSVGWGGRTVLALGYSFLYLPILILIIFSFNESRLATTWSGFTLKWYVELFKDDSMLSAAWISLKIAFFAATAAVVLGTLAAMVMTRFKPFRGKTLFGAL
;
A
#
# COMPACT_ATOMS: atom_id res chain seq x y z
N MET A 1 17.56 21.72 23.82
CA MET A 1 18.75 21.38 23.01
C MET A 1 18.27 20.74 21.71
N SER A 2 17.97 21.57 20.71
CA SER A 2 17.40 21.15 19.42
C SER A 2 18.48 21.23 18.35
N ARG A 3 18.99 20.09 17.90
CA ARG A 3 19.70 19.98 16.63
C ARG A 3 18.80 19.18 15.69
N GLY A 4 17.95 19.89 14.96
CA GLY A 4 17.31 19.34 13.76
C GLY A 4 18.42 18.92 12.80
N THR A 5 18.61 17.62 12.63
CA THR A 5 19.54 17.06 11.65
C THR A 5 19.06 17.46 10.26
N ASN A 6 19.68 18.48 9.68
CA ASN A 6 19.52 18.81 8.28
C ASN A 6 20.15 17.67 7.46
N PHE A 7 19.34 16.66 7.13
CA PHE A 7 19.70 15.66 6.11
C PHE A 7 19.77 16.38 4.76
N SER A 8 20.92 16.98 4.48
CA SER A 8 21.27 17.44 3.14
C SER A 8 21.45 16.19 2.29
N VAL A 9 20.37 15.76 1.63
CA VAL A 9 20.45 14.71 0.63
C VAL A 9 21.30 15.26 -0.51
N GLY A 10 22.55 14.81 -0.57
CA GLY A 10 23.47 15.18 -1.64
C GLY A 10 22.89 14.81 -3.01
N TRP A 11 23.46 15.38 -4.07
CA TRP A 11 23.02 15.15 -5.45
C TRP A 11 22.92 13.66 -5.81
N GLY A 12 23.86 12.83 -5.33
CA GLY A 12 23.79 11.37 -5.47
C GLY A 12 22.66 10.70 -4.69
N GLY A 13 22.30 11.20 -3.51
CA GLY A 13 21.15 10.70 -2.77
C GLY A 13 19.83 11.04 -3.47
N ARG A 14 19.74 12.24 -4.06
CA ARG A 14 18.56 12.69 -4.82
C ARG A 14 18.36 11.85 -6.08
N THR A 15 19.43 11.50 -6.79
CA THR A 15 19.33 10.67 -8.00
C THR A 15 18.92 9.24 -7.68
N VAL A 16 19.46 8.64 -6.61
CA VAL A 16 19.05 7.29 -6.17
C VAL A 16 17.58 7.26 -5.75
N LEU A 17 17.12 8.25 -4.99
CA LEU A 17 15.71 8.38 -4.62
C LEU A 17 14.83 8.56 -5.87
N ALA A 18 15.22 9.43 -6.79
CA ALA A 18 14.48 9.66 -8.03
C ALA A 18 14.37 8.38 -8.87
N LEU A 19 15.46 7.65 -9.07
CA LEU A 19 15.45 6.38 -9.80
C LEU A 19 14.61 5.31 -9.09
N GLY A 20 14.72 5.20 -7.77
CA GLY A 20 13.91 4.27 -6.98
C GLY A 20 12.41 4.56 -7.10
N TYR A 21 12.01 5.83 -6.95
CA TYR A 21 10.61 6.22 -7.14
C TYR A 21 10.14 6.02 -8.57
N SER A 22 10.92 6.42 -9.57
CA SER A 22 10.58 6.17 -10.97
C SER A 22 10.37 4.68 -11.22
N PHE A 23 11.25 3.80 -10.75
CA PHE A 23 11.10 2.36 -10.93
C PHE A 23 9.80 1.81 -10.32
N LEU A 24 9.39 2.31 -9.15
CA LEU A 24 8.14 1.89 -8.49
C LEU A 24 6.89 2.44 -9.19
N TYR A 25 6.92 3.71 -9.64
CA TYR A 25 5.74 4.39 -10.18
C TYR A 25 5.57 4.24 -11.69
N LEU A 26 6.65 4.05 -12.46
CA LEU A 26 6.57 3.85 -13.91
C LEU A 26 5.66 2.69 -14.33
N PRO A 27 5.72 1.49 -13.73
CA PRO A 27 4.79 0.41 -14.09
C PRO A 27 3.34 0.77 -13.74
N ILE A 28 3.11 1.50 -12.65
CA ILE A 28 1.78 1.98 -12.26
C ILE A 28 1.26 2.99 -13.31
N LEU A 29 2.10 3.91 -13.77
CA LEU A 29 1.75 4.86 -14.84
C LEU A 29 1.44 4.15 -16.15
N ILE A 30 2.21 3.14 -16.52
CA ILE A 30 1.96 2.32 -17.71
C ILE A 30 0.60 1.62 -17.59
N LEU A 31 0.27 1.03 -16.43
CA LEU A 31 -1.03 0.43 -16.19
C LEU A 31 -2.17 1.45 -16.30
N ILE A 32 -2.00 2.66 -15.78
CA ILE A 32 -3.00 3.74 -15.91
C ILE A 32 -3.23 4.06 -17.39
N ILE A 33 -2.17 4.26 -18.17
CA ILE A 33 -2.27 4.55 -19.61
C ILE A 33 -2.98 3.42 -20.34
N PHE A 34 -2.63 2.16 -20.06
CA PHE A 34 -3.30 1.00 -20.65
C PHE A 34 -4.74 0.81 -20.19
N SER A 35 -5.11 1.26 -18.99
CA SER A 35 -6.49 1.21 -18.50
C SER A 35 -7.47 2.03 -19.35
N PHE A 36 -6.96 3.03 -20.08
CA PHE A 36 -7.73 3.83 -21.02
C PHE A 36 -7.69 3.28 -22.46
N ASN A 37 -6.99 2.17 -22.71
CA ASN A 37 -6.93 1.56 -24.04
C ASN A 37 -8.15 0.65 -24.26
N GLU A 38 -8.81 0.84 -25.40
CA GLU A 38 -10.01 0.09 -25.78
C GLU A 38 -9.74 -1.37 -26.17
N SER A 39 -8.54 -1.68 -26.67
CA SER A 39 -8.16 -3.04 -27.04
C SER A 39 -7.74 -3.86 -25.82
N ARG A 40 -8.23 -5.11 -25.75
CA ARG A 40 -7.74 -6.14 -24.81
C ARG A 40 -6.30 -6.58 -25.10
N LEU A 41 -5.76 -6.28 -26.28
CA LEU A 41 -4.39 -6.58 -26.69
C LEU A 41 -3.61 -5.27 -26.86
N ALA A 42 -2.42 -5.20 -26.25
CA ALA A 42 -1.52 -4.05 -26.33
C ALA A 42 -1.00 -3.73 -27.77
N THR A 43 -1.33 -4.56 -28.76
CA THR A 43 -0.84 -4.46 -30.14
C THR A 43 -1.70 -3.60 -31.07
N THR A 44 -2.93 -3.24 -30.70
CA THR A 44 -3.81 -2.37 -31.51
C THR A 44 -4.29 -1.17 -30.70
N TRP A 45 -3.71 0.00 -30.96
CA TRP A 45 -4.10 1.25 -30.30
C TRP A 45 -5.43 1.75 -30.88
N SER A 46 -6.56 1.32 -30.31
CA SER A 46 -7.91 1.59 -30.83
C SER A 46 -8.47 2.98 -30.41
N GLY A 47 -7.92 3.60 -29.36
CA GLY A 47 -8.35 4.94 -28.89
C GLY A 47 -8.51 5.00 -27.37
N PHE A 48 -8.85 6.18 -26.85
CA PHE A 48 -9.15 6.43 -25.44
C PHE A 48 -10.58 5.97 -25.10
N THR A 49 -10.75 5.10 -24.11
CA THR A 49 -12.06 4.64 -23.64
C THR A 49 -12.17 4.55 -22.13
N LEU A 50 -13.41 4.66 -21.64
CA LEU A 50 -13.80 4.40 -20.24
C LEU A 50 -14.65 3.14 -20.10
N LYS A 51 -14.77 2.33 -21.16
CA LYS A 51 -15.62 1.14 -21.21
C LYS A 51 -15.39 0.18 -20.04
N TRP A 52 -14.12 -0.06 -19.68
CA TRP A 52 -13.76 -0.98 -18.59
C TRP A 52 -14.25 -0.50 -17.22
N TYR A 53 -14.22 0.81 -16.97
CA TYR A 53 -14.77 1.38 -15.73
C TYR A 53 -16.28 1.19 -15.67
N VAL A 54 -16.99 1.40 -16.79
CA VAL A 54 -18.45 1.18 -16.85
C VAL A 54 -18.81 -0.30 -16.72
N GLU A 55 -18.03 -1.19 -17.34
CA GLU A 55 -18.24 -2.64 -17.26
C GLU A 55 -18.02 -3.16 -15.83
N LEU A 56 -17.02 -2.63 -15.12
CA LEU A 56 -16.77 -2.95 -13.71
C LEU A 56 -17.99 -2.68 -12.82
N PHE A 57 -18.73 -1.60 -13.07
CA PHE A 57 -19.94 -1.27 -12.31
C PHE A 57 -21.15 -2.14 -12.67
N LYS A 58 -21.11 -2.86 -13.81
CA LYS A 58 -22.15 -3.81 -14.21
C LYS A 58 -21.87 -5.23 -13.71
N ASP A 59 -20.65 -5.49 -13.27
CA ASP A 59 -20.26 -6.80 -12.73
C ASP A 59 -20.54 -6.87 -11.23
N ASP A 60 -21.74 -7.32 -10.89
CA ASP A 60 -22.19 -7.52 -9.50
C ASP A 60 -21.29 -8.51 -8.74
N SER A 61 -20.69 -9.49 -9.42
CA SER A 61 -19.76 -10.45 -8.80
C SER A 61 -18.48 -9.74 -8.37
N MET A 62 -17.91 -8.91 -9.25
CA MET A 62 -16.69 -8.16 -8.97
C MET A 62 -16.92 -7.09 -7.88
N LEU A 63 -18.06 -6.40 -7.90
CA LEU A 63 -18.44 -5.44 -6.86
C LEU A 63 -18.68 -6.11 -5.50
N SER A 64 -19.38 -7.25 -5.47
CA SER A 64 -19.64 -7.99 -4.22
C SER A 64 -18.34 -8.54 -3.61
N ALA A 65 -17.43 -9.05 -4.44
CA ALA A 65 -16.11 -9.48 -4.00
C ALA A 65 -15.31 -8.32 -3.39
N ALA A 66 -15.28 -7.15 -4.05
CA ALA A 66 -14.61 -5.96 -3.51
C ALA A 66 -15.18 -5.54 -2.15
N TRP A 67 -16.50 -5.61 -1.98
CA TRP A 67 -17.17 -5.29 -0.72
C TRP A 67 -16.82 -6.27 0.40
N ILE A 68 -16.76 -7.56 0.09
CA ILE A 68 -16.32 -8.60 1.03
C ILE A 68 -14.88 -8.35 1.45
N SER A 69 -13.96 -8.09 0.50
CA SER A 69 -12.57 -7.77 0.79
C SER A 69 -12.44 -6.55 1.69
N LEU A 70 -13.19 -5.47 1.42
CA LEU A 70 -13.16 -4.26 2.23
C LEU A 70 -13.63 -4.52 3.67
N LYS A 71 -14.71 -5.29 3.85
CA LYS A 71 -15.19 -5.69 5.18
C LYS A 71 -14.13 -6.47 5.95
N ILE A 72 -13.55 -7.49 5.32
CA ILE A 72 -12.52 -8.33 5.95
C ILE A 72 -11.31 -7.47 6.33
N ALA A 73 -10.83 -6.61 5.42
CA ALA A 73 -9.71 -5.72 5.67
C ALA A 73 -9.99 -4.77 6.84
N PHE A 74 -11.20 -4.20 6.94
CA PHE A 74 -11.58 -3.30 8.02
C PHE A 74 -11.54 -3.98 9.39
N PHE A 75 -12.17 -5.15 9.53
CA PHE A 75 -12.17 -5.89 10.79
C PHE A 75 -10.77 -6.40 11.15
N ALA A 76 -10.02 -6.91 10.18
CA ALA A 76 -8.66 -7.38 10.39
C ALA A 76 -7.72 -6.25 10.82
N ALA A 77 -7.76 -5.09 10.16
CA ALA A 77 -6.95 -3.93 10.50
C ALA A 77 -7.31 -3.40 11.90
N THR A 78 -8.61 -3.29 12.22
CA THR A 78 -9.07 -2.84 13.53
C THR A 78 -8.61 -3.78 14.64
N ALA A 79 -8.79 -5.10 14.46
CA ALA A 79 -8.32 -6.09 15.42
C ALA A 79 -6.81 -6.05 15.59
N ALA A 80 -6.05 -5.94 14.50
CA ALA A 80 -4.59 -5.83 14.53
C ALA A 80 -4.13 -4.58 15.30
N VAL A 81 -4.78 -3.43 15.11
CA VAL A 81 -4.46 -2.19 15.84
C VAL A 81 -4.77 -2.32 17.33
N VAL A 82 -5.92 -2.87 17.69
CA VAL A 82 -6.30 -3.06 19.11
C VAL A 82 -5.30 -4.00 19.79
N LEU A 83 -5.05 -5.18 19.20
CA LEU A 83 -4.12 -6.16 19.77
C LEU A 83 -2.69 -5.64 19.80
N GLY A 84 -2.23 -4.98 18.74
CA GLY A 84 -0.90 -4.37 18.67
C GLY A 84 -0.70 -3.27 19.70
N THR A 85 -1.71 -2.43 19.91
CA THR A 85 -1.67 -1.36 20.92
C THR A 85 -1.63 -1.95 22.34
N LEU A 86 -2.45 -2.96 22.63
CA LEU A 86 -2.43 -3.65 23.92
C LEU A 86 -1.08 -4.32 24.18
N ALA A 87 -0.50 -5.01 23.17
CA ALA A 87 0.82 -5.61 23.26
C ALA A 87 1.91 -4.56 23.54
N ALA A 88 1.90 -3.45 22.80
CA ALA A 88 2.82 -2.34 23.00
C ALA A 88 2.70 -1.71 24.41
N MET A 89 1.47 -1.54 24.92
CA MET A 89 1.26 -1.05 26.29
C MET A 89 1.80 -2.02 27.34
N VAL A 90 1.59 -3.33 27.18
CA VAL A 90 2.13 -4.35 28.10
C VAL A 90 3.66 -4.35 28.10
N MET A 91 4.27 -4.26 26.92
CA MET A 91 5.73 -4.26 26.80
C MET A 91 6.37 -3.03 27.47
N THR A 92 5.78 -1.85 27.26
CA THR A 92 6.34 -0.56 27.71
C THR A 92 6.06 -0.22 29.18
N ARG A 93 4.87 -0.54 29.71
CA ARG A 93 4.43 -0.06 31.03
C ARG A 93 4.52 -1.08 32.15
N PHE A 94 4.53 -2.39 31.87
CA PHE A 94 4.53 -3.43 32.90
C PHE A 94 5.93 -3.95 33.21
N LYS A 95 6.13 -4.49 34.43
CA LYS A 95 7.41 -5.06 34.91
C LYS A 95 7.86 -6.21 33.98
N PRO A 96 9.17 -6.42 33.75
CA PRO A 96 9.66 -7.52 32.91
C PRO A 96 9.11 -8.88 33.38
N PHE A 97 8.37 -9.55 32.49
CA PHE A 97 7.77 -10.87 32.70
C PHE A 97 8.55 -11.90 31.86
N ARG A 98 8.55 -13.17 32.28
CA ARG A 98 9.35 -14.26 31.64
C ARG A 98 9.05 -14.48 30.15
N GLY A 99 7.92 -14.00 29.63
CA GLY A 99 7.56 -14.03 28.20
C GLY A 99 8.02 -12.84 27.36
N LYS A 100 8.63 -11.80 27.96
CA LYS A 100 9.10 -10.61 27.23
C LYS A 100 10.25 -10.89 26.26
N THR A 101 11.04 -11.95 26.50
CA THR A 101 12.15 -12.35 25.62
C THR A 101 11.68 -12.96 24.30
N LEU A 102 10.51 -13.61 24.28
CA LEU A 102 9.91 -14.16 23.06
C LEU A 102 9.27 -13.08 22.19
N PHE A 103 8.54 -12.13 22.79
CA PHE A 103 7.94 -10.99 22.08
C PHE A 103 8.95 -9.90 21.69
N GLY A 104 10.11 -9.82 22.35
CA GLY A 104 11.17 -8.88 21.99
C GLY A 104 12.18 -9.43 20.97
N ALA A 105 12.12 -10.74 20.68
CA ALA A 105 12.99 -11.41 19.70
C ALA A 105 12.30 -11.66 18.34
N LEU A 106 10.99 -11.38 18.24
CA LEU A 106 10.18 -11.45 17.02
C LEU A 106 9.97 -10.05 16.48
#